data_AF-A0A356ALY3-F1
#
_entry.id   AF-A0A356ALY3-F1
#
_cell.length_a   1.000
_cell.length_b   1.000
_cell.length_c   1.000
_cell.angle_alpha   90.00
_cell.angle_beta   90.00
_cell.angle_gamma   90.00
#
_symmetry.space_group_name_H-M   'P 1'
#
loop_
_entity.id
_entity.type
_entity.pdbx_description
1 polymer ?
#
loop_
_entity_poly.entity_id
_entity_poly.type
_entity_poly.pdbx_seq_one_letter_code
_entity_poly.pdbx_strand_id
1 'polypeptide(L)'
;IKANIPSRIAFAVSSQVDSRTILDMGGAEKLLGRGDMLFSPVGSQKPIRIQGCFVSDSEIESVVTYVKKVQDSEYREDVMEEIERNAAAENDKSGSSDSGSADPMMNEAIKCVVEAGQASTSLLQRRLRLGYA
;
A
#
# COMPACT_ATOMS: atom_id res chain seq x y z
N ILE A 1 -9.44 0.24 11.59
CA ILE A 1 -10.19 -0.66 10.69
C ILE A 1 -10.99 -1.72 11.46
N LYS A 2 -10.36 -2.58 12.29
CA LYS A 2 -11.05 -3.70 12.98
C LYS A 2 -12.32 -3.34 13.78
N ALA A 3 -12.37 -2.14 14.37
CA ALA A 3 -13.51 -1.69 15.16
C ALA A 3 -14.83 -1.58 14.36
N ASN A 4 -14.75 -1.30 13.05
CA ASN A 4 -15.92 -1.06 12.20
C ASN A 4 -16.24 -2.23 11.25
N ILE A 5 -15.38 -3.26 11.22
CA ILE A 5 -15.55 -4.44 10.35
C ILE A 5 -15.50 -5.69 11.24
N PRO A 6 -16.66 -6.10 11.81
CA PRO A 6 -16.72 -7.19 12.79
C PRO A 6 -16.70 -8.59 12.14
N SER A 7 -17.24 -8.74 10.93
CA SER A 7 -17.22 -10.00 10.18
C SER A 7 -15.94 -10.13 9.38
N ARG A 8 -15.24 -11.27 9.51
CA ARG A 8 -13.90 -11.45 8.95
C ARG A 8 -13.71 -12.86 8.39
N ILE A 9 -12.91 -12.94 7.33
CA ILE A 9 -12.50 -14.19 6.69
C ILE A 9 -10.97 -14.22 6.68
N ALA A 10 -10.37 -15.35 7.04
CA ALA A 10 -8.95 -15.59 6.87
C ALA A 10 -8.73 -16.89 6.10
N PHE A 11 -7.98 -16.80 5.01
CA PHE A 11 -7.38 -17.97 4.33
C PHE A 11 -6.09 -18.39 5.06
N ALA A 12 -5.41 -19.39 4.53
CA ALA A 12 -4.12 -19.82 5.07
C ALA A 12 -3.13 -18.64 5.15
N VAL A 13 -2.56 -18.45 6.34
CA VAL A 13 -1.55 -17.42 6.64
C VAL A 13 -0.26 -18.05 7.15
N SER A 14 0.83 -17.29 7.10
CA SER A 14 2.17 -17.80 7.44
C SER A 14 2.43 -17.93 8.94
N SER A 15 1.71 -17.18 9.79
CA SER A 15 1.95 -17.19 11.23
C SER A 15 0.69 -17.01 12.07
N GLN A 16 0.77 -17.43 13.34
CA GLN A 16 -0.29 -17.19 14.32
C GLN A 16 -0.51 -15.68 14.58
N VAL A 17 0.55 -14.86 14.41
CA VAL A 17 0.46 -13.39 14.55
C VAL A 17 -0.42 -12.81 13.43
N ASP A 18 -0.27 -13.30 12.21
CA ASP A 18 -1.11 -12.89 11.08
C ASP A 18 -2.56 -13.32 11.29
N SER A 19 -2.76 -14.55 11.78
CA SER A 19 -4.10 -15.05 12.14
C SER A 19 -4.78 -14.13 13.16
N ARG A 20 -4.06 -13.73 14.22
CA ARG A 20 -4.59 -12.79 15.23
C ARG A 20 -4.80 -11.39 14.68
N THR A 21 -3.98 -10.96 13.73
CA THR A 21 -4.16 -9.65 13.08
C THR A 21 -5.50 -9.59 12.35
N ILE A 22 -5.90 -10.68 11.70
CA ILE A 22 -7.16 -10.77 10.95
C ILE A 22 -8.34 -11.13 11.86
N LEU A 23 -8.26 -12.24 12.59
CA LEU A 23 -9.41 -12.83 13.32
C LEU A 23 -9.44 -12.50 14.82
N ASP A 24 -8.45 -11.79 15.35
CA ASP A 24 -8.18 -11.63 16.79
C ASP A 24 -7.91 -12.96 17.53
N MET A 25 -7.79 -14.07 16.79
CA MET A 25 -7.54 -15.43 17.29
C MET A 25 -6.55 -16.18 16.40
N GLY A 26 -5.91 -17.21 16.95
CA GLY A 26 -5.09 -18.14 16.17
C GLY A 26 -5.93 -19.22 15.48
N GLY A 27 -5.39 -19.84 14.44
CA GLY A 27 -6.00 -20.97 13.73
C GLY A 27 -5.85 -20.91 12.21
N ALA A 28 -5.73 -19.71 11.63
CA ALA A 28 -5.61 -19.56 10.18
C ALA A 28 -4.24 -20.06 9.66
N GLU A 29 -3.21 -20.09 10.52
CA GLU A 29 -1.89 -20.65 10.19
C GLU A 29 -1.89 -22.17 10.00
N LYS A 30 -2.99 -22.84 10.36
CA LYS A 30 -3.16 -24.30 10.26
C LYS A 30 -4.02 -24.72 9.07
N LEU A 31 -4.47 -23.76 8.26
CA LEU A 31 -5.29 -24.05 7.08
C LEU A 31 -4.44 -24.65 5.96
N LEU A 32 -5.08 -25.44 5.12
CA LEU A 32 -4.41 -26.24 4.07
C LEU A 32 -4.17 -25.44 2.78
N GLY A 33 -4.70 -24.22 2.68
CA GLY A 33 -4.72 -23.42 1.46
C GLY A 33 -5.79 -23.90 0.47
N ARG A 34 -5.67 -23.48 -0.80
CA ARG A 34 -6.58 -23.88 -1.90
C ARG A 34 -8.07 -23.72 -1.56
N GLY A 35 -8.44 -22.58 -0.96
CA GLY A 35 -9.82 -22.26 -0.60
C GLY A 35 -10.21 -22.59 0.84
N ASP A 36 -9.39 -23.32 1.60
CA ASP A 36 -9.65 -23.56 3.04
C ASP A 36 -9.53 -22.25 3.83
N MET A 37 -10.58 -21.93 4.61
CA MET A 37 -10.72 -20.65 5.31
C MET A 37 -11.41 -20.75 6.66
N LEU A 38 -11.17 -19.76 7.51
CA LEU A 38 -11.91 -19.50 8.74
C LEU A 38 -12.79 -18.26 8.55
N PHE A 39 -14.10 -18.42 8.79
CA PHE A 39 -15.07 -17.34 8.78
C PHE A 39 -15.53 -17.01 10.20
N SER A 40 -15.33 -15.76 10.62
CA SER A 40 -15.80 -15.23 11.90
C SER A 40 -16.92 -14.22 11.64
N PRO A 41 -18.20 -14.63 11.70
CA PRO A 41 -19.31 -13.69 11.56
C PRO A 41 -19.44 -12.80 12.80
N VAL A 42 -20.01 -11.61 12.62
CA VAL A 42 -20.37 -10.71 13.72
C VAL A 42 -21.19 -11.45 14.79
N GLY A 43 -20.80 -11.30 16.05
CA GLY A 43 -21.46 -11.92 17.19
C GLY A 43 -21.10 -13.38 17.48
N SER A 44 -20.32 -14.05 16.61
CA SER A 44 -19.80 -15.37 16.94
C SER A 44 -18.57 -15.29 17.84
N GLN A 45 -18.49 -16.19 18.82
CA GLN A 45 -17.32 -16.31 19.70
C GLN A 45 -16.15 -17.06 19.05
N LYS A 46 -16.42 -17.87 18.03
CA LYS A 46 -15.41 -18.70 17.36
C LYS A 46 -15.58 -18.68 15.85
N PRO A 47 -14.48 -18.66 15.08
CA PRO A 47 -14.55 -18.81 13.64
C PRO A 47 -14.97 -20.24 13.26
N ILE A 48 -15.68 -20.34 12.15
CA ILE A 48 -16.14 -21.58 11.53
C ILE A 48 -15.20 -21.90 10.37
N ARG A 49 -14.74 -23.14 10.26
CA ARG A 49 -13.93 -23.58 9.13
C ARG A 49 -14.82 -23.90 7.94
N ILE A 50 -14.51 -23.33 6.78
CA ILE A 50 -15.29 -23.43 5.54
C ILE A 50 -14.32 -23.69 4.39
N GLN A 51 -14.77 -24.45 3.38
CA GLN A 51 -14.08 -24.60 2.11
C GLN A 51 -14.67 -23.64 1.08
N GLY A 52 -13.87 -22.71 0.59
CA GLY A 52 -14.24 -21.79 -0.48
C GLY A 52 -14.47 -22.51 -1.80
N CYS A 53 -15.45 -22.02 -2.57
CA CYS A 53 -15.71 -22.48 -3.93
C CYS A 53 -14.56 -22.05 -4.84
N PHE A 54 -14.07 -22.99 -5.65
CA PHE A 54 -13.17 -22.66 -6.76
C PHE A 54 -14.02 -22.22 -7.95
N VAL A 55 -13.64 -21.08 -8.54
CA VAL A 55 -14.23 -20.55 -9.77
C VAL A 55 -13.07 -20.24 -10.69
N SER A 56 -13.11 -20.73 -11.93
CA SER A 56 -12.05 -20.47 -12.90
C SER A 56 -12.22 -19.11 -13.58
N ASP A 57 -11.13 -18.57 -14.10
CA ASP A 57 -11.14 -17.29 -14.84
C ASP A 57 -12.11 -17.34 -16.03
N SER A 58 -12.25 -18.49 -16.69
CA SER A 58 -13.18 -18.67 -17.81
C SER A 58 -14.66 -18.59 -17.37
N GLU A 59 -14.98 -19.09 -16.17
CA GLU A 59 -16.33 -18.98 -15.60
C GLU A 59 -16.64 -17.51 -15.25
N ILE A 60 -15.67 -16.80 -14.66
CA ILE A 60 -15.79 -15.37 -14.36
C ILE A 60 -16.03 -14.57 -15.64
N GLU A 61 -15.21 -14.79 -16.68
CA GLU A 61 -15.32 -14.08 -17.96
C GLU A 61 -16.68 -14.33 -18.64
N SER A 62 -17.17 -15.56 -18.59
CA SER A 62 -18.46 -15.93 -19.14
C SER A 62 -19.60 -15.18 -18.45
N VAL A 63 -19.59 -15.11 -17.11
CA VAL A 63 -20.59 -14.38 -16.33
C VAL A 63 -20.50 -12.87 -16.57
N VAL A 64 -19.29 -12.30 -16.55
CA VAL A 64 -19.08 -10.87 -16.80
C VAL A 64 -19.57 -10.47 -18.19
N THR A 65 -19.26 -11.29 -19.21
CA THR A 65 -19.71 -11.05 -20.59
C THR A 65 -21.23 -11.10 -20.70
N TYR A 66 -21.87 -12.02 -20.00
CA TYR A 66 -23.33 -12.09 -19.95
C TYR A 66 -23.92 -10.84 -19.32
N VAL A 67 -23.43 -10.42 -18.14
CA VAL A 67 -23.94 -9.23 -17.43
C VAL A 67 -23.80 -7.96 -18.26
N LYS A 68 -22.65 -7.77 -18.92
CA LYS A 68 -22.40 -6.62 -19.82
C LYS A 68 -23.33 -6.56 -21.04
N LYS A 69 -23.90 -7.70 -21.48
CA LYS A 69 -24.87 -7.72 -22.59
C LYS A 69 -26.28 -7.34 -22.14
N VAL A 70 -26.62 -7.60 -20.88
CA VAL A 70 -27.97 -7.40 -20.34
C VAL A 70 -28.18 -5.96 -19.88
N GLN A 71 -27.13 -5.28 -19.43
CA GLN A 71 -27.22 -3.94 -18.86
C GLN A 71 -26.03 -3.08 -19.26
N ASP A 72 -26.32 -1.86 -19.73
CA ASP A 72 -25.29 -0.83 -19.94
C ASP A 72 -24.80 -0.28 -18.59
N SER A 73 -23.50 -0.03 -18.51
CA SER A 73 -22.89 0.51 -17.28
C SER A 73 -23.07 2.03 -17.24
N GLU A 74 -23.82 2.53 -16.27
CA GLU A 74 -23.92 3.94 -15.95
C GLU A 74 -22.90 4.30 -14.87
N TYR A 75 -21.85 5.02 -15.26
CA TYR A 75 -20.83 5.47 -14.33
C TYR A 75 -21.18 6.86 -13.80
N ARG A 76 -21.00 7.03 -12.50
CA ARG A 76 -21.21 8.30 -11.82
C ARG A 76 -19.95 9.17 -11.95
N GLU A 77 -20.06 10.24 -12.73
CA GLU A 77 -18.95 11.16 -13.02
C GLU A 77 -18.42 11.83 -11.74
N ASP A 78 -19.29 12.14 -10.79
CA ASP A 78 -18.91 12.72 -9.49
C ASP A 78 -17.95 11.81 -8.69
N VAL A 79 -18.15 10.50 -8.77
CA VAL A 79 -17.28 9.52 -8.11
C VAL A 79 -15.95 9.40 -8.85
N MET A 80 -15.95 9.49 -10.18
CA MET A 80 -14.72 9.45 -10.99
C MET A 80 -13.83 10.66 -10.68
N GLU A 81 -14.41 11.87 -10.64
CA GLU A 81 -13.68 13.09 -10.28
C GLU A 81 -13.09 13.03 -8.86
N GLU A 82 -13.81 12.44 -7.89
CA GLU A 82 -13.32 12.29 -6.52
C GLU A 82 -12.14 11.31 -6.44
N ILE A 83 -12.19 10.20 -7.19
CA ILE A 83 -11.08 9.24 -7.28
C ILE A 83 -9.83 9.91 -7.87
N GLU A 84 -9.99 10.68 -8.95
CA GLU A 84 -8.88 11.41 -9.57
C GLU A 84 -8.26 12.46 -8.63
N ARG A 85 -9.11 13.21 -7.92
CA ARG A 85 -8.65 14.21 -6.94
C ARG A 85 -7.88 13.56 -5.78
N ASN A 86 -8.34 12.41 -5.28
CA ASN A 86 -7.66 11.68 -4.22
C ASN A 86 -6.33 11.09 -4.71
N ALA A 87 -6.27 10.56 -5.93
CA ALA A 87 -5.03 10.07 -6.53
C ALA A 87 -3.98 11.17 -6.75
N ALA A 88 -4.42 12.39 -7.12
CA ALA A 88 -3.55 13.56 -7.21
C ALA A 88 -3.00 13.99 -5.83
N ALA A 89 -3.85 13.97 -4.80
CA ALA A 89 -3.46 14.35 -3.43
C ALA A 89 -2.50 13.34 -2.76
N GLU A 90 -2.55 12.05 -3.13
CA GLU A 90 -1.58 11.05 -2.67
C GLU A 90 -0.21 11.20 -3.36
N ASN A 91 -0.17 11.59 -4.63
CA ASN A 91 1.09 11.89 -5.33
C ASN A 91 1.83 13.12 -4.73
N ASP A 92 1.08 14.14 -4.27
CA ASP A 92 1.66 15.27 -3.55
C ASP A 92 2.22 14.88 -2.16
N LYS A 93 1.67 13.82 -1.54
CA LYS A 93 2.18 13.30 -0.26
C LYS A 93 3.34 12.34 -0.42
N SER A 94 3.43 11.57 -1.52
CA SER A 94 4.61 10.75 -1.83
C SER A 94 5.79 11.55 -2.39
N GLY A 95 5.57 12.80 -2.79
CA GLY A 95 6.63 13.76 -3.13
C GLY A 95 7.29 14.43 -1.92
N SER A 96 6.81 14.18 -0.69
CA SER A 96 7.27 14.84 0.54
C SER A 96 7.95 13.86 1.52
N SER A 97 8.62 12.83 1.00
CA SER A 97 9.50 11.96 1.80
C SER A 97 10.84 11.66 1.14
N ASP A 98 11.32 12.54 0.24
CA ASP A 98 12.74 12.58 -0.19
C ASP A 98 13.26 13.99 -0.54
N SER A 99 12.54 15.07 -0.18
CA SER A 99 13.21 16.36 -0.03
C SER A 99 13.92 16.37 1.33
N GLY A 100 14.95 15.52 1.47
CA GLY A 100 15.97 15.72 2.49
C GLY A 100 16.40 17.17 2.37
N SER A 101 16.09 17.97 3.40
CA SER A 101 16.52 19.34 3.62
C SER A 101 17.70 19.67 2.72
N ALA A 102 17.44 20.27 1.54
CA ALA A 102 18.52 20.67 0.67
C ALA A 102 19.40 21.56 1.54
N ASP A 103 20.64 21.12 1.80
CA ASP A 103 21.54 21.82 2.69
C ASP A 103 21.55 23.28 2.21
N PRO A 104 21.24 24.27 3.08
CA PRO A 104 21.21 25.66 2.68
C PRO A 104 22.49 26.10 1.94
N MET A 105 23.61 25.41 2.18
CA MET A 105 24.92 25.66 1.59
C MET A 105 25.20 24.86 0.30
N MET A 106 24.28 24.00 -0.16
CA MET A 106 24.43 23.16 -1.34
C MET A 106 24.68 23.99 -2.62
N ASN A 107 23.93 25.07 -2.80
CA ASN A 107 24.06 25.94 -3.97
C ASN A 107 25.41 26.69 -3.98
N GLU A 108 25.90 27.10 -2.82
CA GLU A 108 27.19 27.77 -2.69
C GLU A 108 28.36 26.80 -2.91
N ALA A 109 28.23 25.56 -2.44
CA ALA A 109 29.21 24.50 -2.68
C ALA A 109 29.34 24.16 -4.17
N ILE A 110 28.21 24.01 -4.88
CA ILE A 110 28.21 23.76 -6.33
C ILE A 110 28.92 24.90 -7.06
N LYS A 111 28.59 26.15 -6.76
CA LYS A 111 29.24 27.31 -7.38
C LYS A 111 30.75 27.33 -7.13
N CYS A 112 31.17 27.04 -5.90
CA CYS A 112 32.58 26.99 -5.52
C CYS A 112 33.36 25.92 -6.31
N VAL A 113 32.77 24.74 -6.52
CA VAL A 113 33.39 23.65 -7.29
C VAL A 113 33.47 23.98 -8.78
N VAL A 114 32.41 24.56 -9.34
CA VAL A 114 32.37 24.96 -10.76
C VAL A 114 33.42 26.04 -11.05
N GLU A 115 33.56 27.04 -10.18
CA GLU A 115 34.57 28.10 -10.34
C GLU A 115 36.01 27.60 -10.15
N ALA A 116 36.22 26.61 -9.28
CA ALA A 116 37.55 26.04 -9.05
C ALA A 116 37.94 24.95 -10.06
N GLY A 117 36.96 24.38 -10.79
CA GLY A 117 37.16 23.26 -11.71
C GLY A 117 37.57 21.94 -11.03
N GLN A 118 37.66 21.91 -9.71
CA GLN A 118 38.07 20.75 -8.90
C GLN A 118 37.27 20.73 -7.59
N ALA A 119 36.85 19.53 -7.16
CA ALA A 119 36.12 19.32 -5.92
C ALA A 119 37.01 18.63 -4.88
N SER A 120 37.18 19.22 -3.70
CA SER A 120 37.75 18.54 -2.53
C SER A 120 37.12 19.05 -1.24
N THR A 121 37.09 18.21 -0.21
CA THR A 121 36.53 18.54 1.10
C THR A 121 37.23 19.75 1.72
N SER A 122 38.56 19.80 1.65
CA SER A 122 39.38 20.92 2.14
C SER A 122 39.11 22.24 1.39
N LEU A 123 38.79 22.16 0.09
CA LEU A 123 38.46 23.33 -0.72
C LEU A 123 37.13 23.95 -0.27
N LEU A 124 36.10 23.12 -0.07
CA LEU A 124 34.80 23.56 0.43
C LEU A 124 34.92 24.09 1.86
N GLN A 125 35.66 23.42 2.74
CA GLN A 125 35.91 23.88 4.11
C GLN A 125 36.52 25.28 4.17
N ARG A 126 37.55 25.56 3.36
CA ARG A 126 38.22 26.87 3.35
C ARG A 126 37.38 27.97 2.71
N ARG A 127 36.63 27.67 1.64
CA ARG A 127 35.81 28.65 0.90
C ARG A 127 34.48 28.95 1.60
N LEU A 128 33.84 27.94 2.19
CA LEU A 128 32.54 28.06 2.85
C LEU A 128 32.63 28.16 4.38
N ARG A 129 33.85 28.21 4.93
CA ARG A 129 34.11 28.30 6.39
C ARG A 129 33.42 27.19 7.19
N LEU A 130 33.35 25.99 6.61
CA LEU A 130 32.79 24.81 7.28
C LEU A 130 33.80 24.28 8.30
N GLY A 131 33.29 23.72 9.41
CA GLY A 131 34.13 23.07 10.41
C GLY A 131 34.87 21.86 9.88
N TYR A 132 35.94 21.45 10.57
CA TYR A 132 36.57 20.16 10.35
C TYR A 132 35.70 19.08 11.00
N ALA A 133 35.41 18.01 10.25
CA ALA A 133 34.78 16.79 10.75
C ALA A 133 35.85 15.76 11.08
#